data_AF-A0A4Q6BHJ4-F1
#
_entry.id   AF-A0A4Q6BHJ4-F1
#
_cell.length_a   1.000
_cell.length_b   1.000
_cell.length_c   1.000
_cell.angle_alpha   90.00
_cell.angle_beta   90.00
_cell.angle_gamma   90.00
#
_symmetry.space_group_name_H-M   'P 1'
#
loop_
_entity.id
_entity.type
_entity.pdbx_description
1 polymer ?
#
loop_
_entity_poly.entity_id
_entity_poly.type
_entity_poly.pdbx_seq_one_letter_code
_entity_poly.pdbx_strand_id
1 'polypeptide(L)'
;MNIAFALRPKRVTLFLLKIIGFLALAGLVSGFFLHILHMPSLFGLVPLFDLNEEFNFPSFYSGFAIWFSAFLLRSIYVYEKKNGAKKAHYWNALFFVFIFLGLDEIFIIHEKFSRVEPYLRDIIHIHNANRYWVIPYAVLMLGVGLYFLPFYLRLQKATRLRFTVAGLVYVSAAFGLEIISSVVAGKVNLSYMAIDMFEGVEEV
;
A
#
# COMPACT_ATOMS: atom_id res chain seq x y z
N MET A 1 19.84 -25.61 0.56
CA MET A 1 19.10 -25.49 -0.72
C MET A 1 19.42 -24.15 -1.35
N ASN A 2 20.27 -24.11 -2.38
CA ASN A 2 20.56 -22.88 -3.14
C ASN A 2 19.54 -22.80 -4.29
N ILE A 3 18.40 -22.17 -4.06
CA ILE A 3 17.46 -21.90 -5.15
C ILE A 3 17.96 -20.64 -5.87
N ALA A 4 18.61 -20.82 -7.01
CA ALA A 4 18.98 -19.72 -7.89
C ALA A 4 17.74 -19.34 -8.73
N PHE A 5 16.85 -18.52 -8.18
CA PHE A 5 15.80 -17.90 -8.98
C PHE A 5 16.46 -16.85 -9.89
N ALA A 6 16.54 -17.15 -11.19
CA ALA A 6 16.92 -16.17 -12.20
C ALA A 6 15.76 -15.20 -12.48
N LEU A 7 15.41 -14.37 -11.50
CA LEU A 7 14.41 -13.32 -11.68
C LEU A 7 14.95 -12.27 -12.63
N ARG A 8 14.28 -12.09 -13.77
CA ARG A 8 14.56 -10.98 -14.69
C ARG A 8 13.67 -9.81 -14.26
N PRO A 9 14.22 -8.72 -13.69
CA PRO A 9 13.42 -7.64 -13.12
C PRO A 9 12.38 -7.11 -14.10
N LYS A 10 12.78 -6.89 -15.37
CA LYS A 10 11.88 -6.42 -16.43
C LYS A 10 10.66 -7.33 -16.64
N ARG A 11 10.84 -8.66 -16.62
CA ARG A 11 9.72 -9.59 -16.83
C ARG A 11 8.77 -9.62 -15.65
N VAL A 12 9.32 -9.58 -14.43
CA VAL A 12 8.51 -9.53 -13.20
C VAL A 12 7.72 -8.23 -13.15
N THR A 13 8.36 -7.08 -13.38
CA THR A 13 7.68 -5.78 -13.41
C THR A 13 6.59 -5.73 -14.48
N LEU A 14 6.86 -6.19 -15.71
CA LEU A 14 5.84 -6.23 -16.76
C LEU A 14 4.67 -7.15 -16.42
N PHE A 15 4.92 -8.27 -15.74
CA PHE A 15 3.87 -9.17 -15.30
C PHE A 15 3.00 -8.52 -14.22
N LEU A 16 3.62 -7.91 -13.21
CA LEU A 16 2.91 -7.19 -12.15
C LEU A 16 2.08 -6.04 -12.73
N LEU A 17 2.66 -5.22 -13.62
CA LEU A 17 1.95 -4.12 -14.28
C LEU A 17 0.75 -4.58 -15.12
N LYS A 18 0.80 -5.78 -15.72
CA LYS A 18 -0.36 -6.34 -16.43
C LYS A 18 -1.50 -6.70 -15.48
N ILE A 19 -1.17 -7.22 -14.30
CA ILE A 19 -2.18 -7.53 -13.27
C ILE A 19 -2.78 -6.22 -12.76
N ILE A 20 -1.94 -5.23 -12.43
CA ILE A 20 -2.39 -3.89 -12.01
C ILE A 20 -3.31 -3.28 -13.07
N GLY A 21 -2.89 -3.25 -14.33
CA GLY A 21 -3.71 -2.69 -15.41
C GLY A 21 -5.04 -3.42 -15.61
N PHE A 22 -5.08 -4.74 -15.38
CA PHE A 22 -6.33 -5.51 -15.42
C PHE A 22 -7.25 -5.16 -14.23
N LEU A 23 -6.70 -5.15 -13.01
CA LEU A 23 -7.44 -4.86 -11.78
C LEU A 23 -7.96 -3.42 -11.76
N ALA A 24 -7.14 -2.45 -12.16
CA ALA A 24 -7.56 -1.05 -12.31
C ALA A 24 -8.69 -0.90 -13.35
N LEU A 25 -8.61 -1.59 -14.49
CA LEU A 25 -9.69 -1.56 -15.48
C LEU A 25 -10.98 -2.21 -14.95
N ALA A 26 -10.86 -3.36 -14.27
CA ALA A 26 -12.00 -4.03 -13.65
C ALA A 26 -12.64 -3.14 -12.58
N GLY A 27 -11.83 -2.44 -11.79
CA GLY A 27 -12.29 -1.50 -10.78
C GLY A 27 -12.98 -0.27 -11.34
N LEU A 28 -12.46 0.31 -12.43
CA LEU A 28 -13.15 1.37 -13.17
C LEU A 28 -14.52 0.91 -13.69
N VAL A 29 -14.62 -0.34 -14.16
CA VAL A 29 -15.90 -0.93 -14.57
C VAL A 29 -16.82 -1.09 -13.36
N SER A 30 -16.33 -1.61 -12.23
CA SER A 30 -17.10 -1.71 -10.99
C SER A 30 -17.62 -0.35 -10.51
N GLY A 31 -16.77 0.67 -10.47
CA GLY A 31 -17.16 2.04 -10.10
C GLY A 31 -18.19 2.64 -11.07
N PHE A 32 -18.08 2.36 -12.37
CA PHE A 32 -19.10 2.75 -13.34
C PHE A 32 -20.47 2.11 -13.04
N PHE A 33 -20.50 0.81 -12.73
CA PHE A 33 -21.74 0.12 -12.36
C PHE A 33 -22.31 0.63 -11.03
N LEU A 34 -21.45 0.87 -10.04
CA LEU A 34 -21.84 1.34 -8.72
C LEU A 34 -22.39 2.77 -8.75
N HIS A 35 -21.64 3.72 -9.30
CA HIS A 35 -21.97 5.15 -9.17
C HIS A 35 -22.82 5.70 -10.31
N ILE A 36 -22.66 5.21 -11.55
CA ILE A 36 -23.40 5.74 -12.71
C ILE A 36 -24.68 4.94 -12.91
N LEU A 37 -24.58 3.62 -12.93
CA LEU A 37 -25.75 2.75 -13.14
C LEU A 37 -26.52 2.44 -11.84
N HIS A 38 -26.01 2.82 -10.67
CA HIS A 38 -26.62 2.56 -9.37
C HIS A 38 -26.93 1.07 -9.16
N MET A 39 -26.07 0.20 -9.69
CA MET A 39 -26.17 -1.26 -9.60
C MET A 39 -25.06 -1.79 -8.68
N PRO A 40 -25.28 -1.76 -7.35
CA PRO A 40 -24.25 -2.11 -6.36
C PRO A 40 -23.86 -3.60 -6.39
N SER A 41 -24.62 -4.45 -7.08
CA SER A 41 -24.29 -5.87 -7.24
C SER A 41 -24.70 -6.37 -8.62
N LEU A 42 -23.75 -6.36 -9.55
CA LEU A 42 -23.87 -7.06 -10.83
C LEU A 42 -23.32 -8.48 -10.65
N PHE A 43 -24.20 -9.44 -10.33
CA PHE A 43 -23.81 -10.84 -10.01
C PHE A 43 -22.75 -10.97 -8.90
N GLY A 44 -22.64 -9.98 -8.00
CA GLY A 44 -21.60 -9.92 -6.98
C GLY A 44 -20.21 -9.52 -7.49
N LEU A 45 -20.04 -9.18 -8.77
CA LEU A 45 -18.74 -8.81 -9.34
C LEU A 45 -18.29 -7.41 -8.94
N VAL A 46 -19.23 -6.48 -8.77
CA VAL A 46 -18.94 -5.09 -8.39
C VAL A 46 -18.09 -5.02 -7.11
N PRO A 47 -18.53 -5.58 -5.96
CA PRO A 47 -17.73 -5.54 -4.73
C PRO A 47 -16.44 -6.37 -4.78
N LEU A 48 -16.29 -7.31 -5.71
CA LEU A 48 -15.06 -8.12 -5.87
C LEU A 48 -13.91 -7.36 -6.54
N PHE A 49 -14.21 -6.26 -7.23
CA PHE A 49 -13.24 -5.41 -7.89
C PHE A 49 -13.39 -3.94 -7.50
N ASP A 50 -14.25 -3.65 -6.52
CA ASP A 50 -14.39 -2.30 -6.00
C ASP A 50 -13.07 -1.89 -5.37
N LEU A 51 -12.48 -0.80 -5.87
CA LEU A 51 -11.15 -0.40 -5.45
C LEU A 51 -11.17 0.42 -4.16
N ASN A 52 -12.35 0.79 -3.66
CA ASN A 52 -12.50 1.56 -2.42
C ASN A 52 -12.93 0.67 -1.24
N GLU A 53 -13.15 -0.61 -1.52
CA GLU A 53 -13.48 -1.64 -0.53
C GLU A 53 -12.28 -2.55 -0.30
N GLU A 54 -12.32 -3.22 0.84
CA GLU A 54 -11.30 -4.17 1.26
C GLU A 54 -11.81 -5.62 1.17
N PHE A 55 -10.94 -6.61 1.38
CA PHE A 55 -11.25 -8.04 1.24
C PHE A 55 -11.68 -8.47 -0.18
N ASN A 56 -11.07 -7.91 -1.22
CA ASN A 56 -11.40 -8.19 -2.61
C ASN A 56 -10.14 -8.46 -3.46
N PHE A 57 -10.30 -8.73 -4.77
CA PHE A 57 -9.16 -9.09 -5.62
C PHE A 57 -8.04 -8.02 -5.64
N PRO A 58 -8.35 -6.72 -5.78
CA PRO A 58 -7.40 -5.62 -5.58
C PRO A 58 -6.58 -5.73 -4.29
N SER A 59 -7.21 -5.72 -3.11
CA SER A 59 -6.46 -5.68 -1.85
C SER A 59 -5.76 -7.00 -1.49
N PHE A 60 -6.28 -8.14 -1.97
CA PHE A 60 -5.53 -9.39 -1.96
C PHE A 60 -4.25 -9.29 -2.80
N TYR A 61 -4.33 -8.71 -4.00
CA TYR A 61 -3.17 -8.54 -4.87
C TYR A 61 -2.10 -7.64 -4.25
N SER A 62 -2.48 -6.46 -3.74
CA SER A 62 -1.55 -5.53 -3.09
C SER A 62 -0.86 -6.20 -1.89
N GLY A 63 -1.62 -6.89 -1.04
CA GLY A 63 -1.08 -7.64 0.10
C GLY A 63 -0.07 -8.72 -0.31
N PHE A 64 -0.38 -9.50 -1.36
CA PHE A 64 0.56 -10.49 -1.91
C PHE A 64 1.78 -9.85 -2.57
N ALA A 65 1.64 -8.68 -3.22
CA ALA A 65 2.77 -7.94 -3.79
C ALA A 65 3.73 -7.44 -2.70
N ILE A 66 3.19 -7.00 -1.56
CA ILE A 66 3.96 -6.63 -0.37
C ILE A 66 4.69 -7.88 0.19
N TRP A 67 4.02 -9.02 0.33
CA TRP A 67 4.67 -10.26 0.77
C TRP A 67 5.70 -10.80 -0.20
N PHE A 68 5.49 -10.65 -1.50
CA PHE A 68 6.51 -10.96 -2.50
C PHE A 68 7.75 -10.09 -2.30
N SER A 69 7.56 -8.80 -2.00
CA SER A 69 8.66 -7.89 -1.63
C SER A 69 9.34 -8.33 -0.33
N ALA A 70 8.58 -8.79 0.68
CA ALA A 70 9.13 -9.38 1.90
C ALA A 70 10.02 -10.59 1.59
N PHE A 71 9.56 -11.49 0.72
CA PHE A 71 10.33 -12.65 0.28
C PHE A 71 11.65 -12.24 -0.41
N LEU A 72 11.64 -11.20 -1.24
CA LEU A 72 12.86 -10.66 -1.85
C LEU A 72 13.82 -10.08 -0.79
N LEU A 73 13.30 -9.31 0.17
CA LEU A 73 14.09 -8.76 1.29
C LEU A 73 14.73 -9.87 2.13
N ARG A 74 13.99 -10.96 2.39
CA ARG A 74 14.51 -12.14 3.09
C ARG A 74 15.59 -12.85 2.27
N SER A 75 15.43 -12.92 0.95
CA SER A 75 16.44 -13.49 0.06
C SER A 75 17.73 -12.66 0.07
N ILE A 76 17.63 -11.32 0.05
CA ILE A 76 18.78 -10.40 0.18
C ILE A 76 19.46 -10.60 1.55
N TYR A 77 18.69 -10.70 2.64
CA TYR A 77 19.24 -11.01 3.97
C TYR A 77 20.08 -12.29 3.97
N VAL A 78 19.56 -13.38 3.41
CA VAL A 78 20.27 -14.67 3.36
C VAL A 78 21.57 -14.55 2.54
N TYR A 79 21.54 -13.81 1.43
CA TYR A 79 22.72 -13.57 0.60
C TYR A 79 23.78 -12.73 1.33
N GLU A 80 23.40 -11.56 1.86
CA GLU A 80 24.29 -10.65 2.60
C GLU A 80 24.90 -11.32 3.84
N LYS A 81 24.10 -12.12 4.56
CA LYS A 81 24.58 -12.87 5.73
C LYS A 81 25.62 -13.92 5.35
N LYS A 82 25.41 -14.66 4.25
CA LYS A 82 26.40 -15.62 3.74
C LYS A 82 27.71 -14.96 3.33
N ASN A 83 27.67 -13.72 2.85
CA ASN A 83 28.84 -12.93 2.47
C ASN A 83 29.47 -12.14 3.63
N GLY A 84 29.06 -12.39 4.89
CA GLY A 84 29.68 -11.78 6.07
C GLY A 84 29.35 -10.30 6.28
N ALA A 85 28.28 -9.78 5.68
CA ALA A 85 27.89 -8.39 5.84
C ALA A 85 27.48 -8.09 7.30
N LYS A 86 28.23 -7.21 7.98
CA LYS A 86 28.02 -6.83 9.39
C LYS A 86 26.62 -6.30 9.72
N LYS A 87 25.85 -5.90 8.71
CA LYS A 87 24.53 -5.25 8.84
C LYS A 87 23.40 -5.94 8.07
N ALA A 88 23.54 -7.23 7.79
CA ALA A 88 22.48 -8.00 7.12
C ALA A 88 21.14 -7.96 7.90
N HIS A 89 21.15 -7.78 9.23
CA HIS A 89 19.95 -7.78 10.05
C HIS A 89 18.89 -6.73 9.67
N TYR A 90 19.27 -5.60 9.05
CA TYR A 90 18.29 -4.62 8.58
C TYR A 90 17.38 -5.18 7.49
N TRP A 91 17.91 -5.99 6.57
CA TRP A 91 17.10 -6.68 5.56
C TRP A 91 16.11 -7.66 6.20
N ASN A 92 16.51 -8.30 7.29
CA ASN A 92 15.63 -9.19 8.04
C ASN A 92 14.55 -8.43 8.82
N ALA A 93 14.89 -7.28 9.39
CA ALA A 93 13.91 -6.43 10.05
C ALA A 93 12.88 -5.89 9.03
N LEU A 94 13.33 -5.45 7.84
CA LEU A 94 12.44 -5.05 6.75
C LEU A 94 11.52 -6.19 6.28
N PHE A 95 12.03 -7.43 6.24
CA PHE A 95 11.19 -8.59 5.95
C PHE A 95 9.99 -8.68 6.91
N PHE A 96 10.22 -8.57 8.23
CA PHE A 96 9.11 -8.63 9.20
C PHE A 96 8.17 -7.43 9.09
N VAL A 97 8.68 -6.23 8.81
CA VAL A 97 7.85 -5.04 8.54
C VAL A 97 6.93 -5.30 7.34
N PHE A 98 7.45 -5.81 6.23
CA PHE A 98 6.63 -6.08 5.04
C PHE A 98 5.68 -7.26 5.24
N ILE A 99 6.04 -8.27 6.04
CA ILE A 99 5.07 -9.31 6.43
C ILE A 99 3.90 -8.70 7.20
N PHE A 100 4.18 -7.82 8.16
CA PHE A 100 3.14 -7.11 8.89
C PHE A 100 2.29 -6.23 7.97
N LEU A 101 2.89 -5.44 7.08
CA LEU A 101 2.14 -4.60 6.13
C LEU A 101 1.24 -5.42 5.22
N GLY A 102 1.70 -6.55 4.68
CA GLY A 102 0.83 -7.40 3.86
C GLY A 102 -0.28 -8.10 4.66
N LEU A 103 -0.07 -8.38 5.96
CA LEU A 103 -1.15 -8.85 6.84
C LEU A 103 -2.16 -7.74 7.11
N ASP A 104 -1.67 -6.53 7.35
CA ASP A 104 -2.49 -5.37 7.62
C ASP A 104 -3.41 -5.05 6.44
N GLU A 105 -2.87 -5.07 5.23
CA GLU A 105 -3.63 -4.93 3.99
C GLU A 105 -4.76 -5.97 3.88
N ILE A 106 -4.43 -7.26 4.03
CA ILE A 106 -5.40 -8.34 3.82
C ILE A 106 -6.45 -8.41 4.93
N PHE A 107 -6.11 -8.01 6.16
CA PHE A 107 -6.97 -8.18 7.34
C PHE A 107 -7.47 -6.86 7.94
N ILE A 108 -7.17 -5.74 7.30
CA ILE A 108 -7.54 -4.39 7.70
C ILE A 108 -7.25 -4.14 9.19
N ILE A 109 -6.02 -4.43 9.62
CA ILE A 109 -5.66 -4.38 11.05
C ILE A 109 -5.65 -2.91 11.52
N HIS A 110 -5.24 -1.99 10.65
CA HIS A 110 -5.11 -0.57 10.91
C HIS A 110 -6.43 0.05 11.38
N GLU A 111 -7.58 -0.35 10.83
CA GLU A 111 -8.90 0.13 11.27
C GLU A 111 -9.15 -0.06 12.77
N LYS A 112 -8.62 -1.12 13.38
CA LYS A 112 -8.76 -1.37 14.83
C LYS A 112 -8.12 -0.27 15.67
N PHE A 113 -7.13 0.43 15.11
CA PHE A 113 -6.45 1.54 15.76
C PHE A 113 -7.26 2.84 15.69
N SER A 114 -8.31 2.94 14.87
CA SER A 114 -9.20 4.11 14.88
C SER A 114 -9.94 4.30 16.21
N ARG A 115 -9.92 3.29 17.10
CA ARG A 115 -10.38 3.39 18.49
C ARG A 115 -9.62 4.42 19.35
N VAL A 116 -8.52 4.99 18.83
CA VAL A 116 -7.83 6.12 19.48
C VAL A 116 -8.57 7.46 19.33
N GLU A 117 -9.57 7.54 18.43
CA GLU A 117 -10.36 8.75 18.17
C GLU A 117 -10.81 9.47 19.46
N PRO A 118 -11.43 8.83 20.46
CA PRO A 118 -11.97 9.55 21.62
C PRO A 118 -10.90 10.30 22.43
N TYR A 119 -9.65 9.87 22.36
CA TYR A 119 -8.52 10.48 23.08
C TYR A 119 -7.86 11.62 22.29
N LEU A 120 -8.05 11.65 20.96
CA LEU A 120 -7.32 12.54 20.07
C LEU A 120 -8.23 13.56 19.37
N ARG A 121 -9.53 13.30 19.26
CA ARG A 121 -10.48 14.14 18.51
C ARG A 121 -10.55 15.59 19.00
N ASP A 122 -10.25 15.85 20.26
CA ASP A 122 -10.26 17.21 20.85
C ASP A 122 -8.94 17.96 20.59
N ILE A 123 -7.90 17.26 20.12
CA ILE A 123 -6.55 17.80 19.84
C ILE A 123 -6.31 17.88 18.32
N ILE A 124 -6.74 16.84 17.59
CA ILE A 124 -6.55 16.67 16.16
C ILE A 124 -7.91 16.33 15.56
N HIS A 125 -8.45 17.23 14.75
CA HIS A 125 -9.73 17.03 14.08
C HIS A 125 -9.53 16.38 12.71
N ILE A 126 -9.80 15.08 12.62
CA ILE A 126 -9.88 14.35 11.35
C ILE A 126 -11.36 14.19 10.99
N HIS A 127 -11.73 14.49 9.73
CA HIS A 127 -13.12 14.57 9.26
C HIS A 127 -13.86 13.22 9.23
N ASN A 128 -13.20 12.10 9.61
CA ASN A 128 -13.79 10.78 9.69
C ASN A 128 -13.14 9.97 10.84
N ALA A 129 -13.99 9.52 11.78
CA ALA A 129 -13.63 8.68 12.92
C ALA A 129 -12.82 7.43 12.52
N ASN A 130 -13.16 6.82 11.38
CA ASN A 130 -12.48 5.62 10.90
C ASN A 130 -11.07 5.88 10.39
N ARG A 131 -10.59 7.12 10.33
CA ARG A 131 -9.24 7.48 9.84
C ARG A 131 -8.24 7.82 10.94
N TYR A 132 -8.64 7.75 12.21
CA TYR A 132 -7.72 8.04 13.31
C TYR A 132 -6.57 7.03 13.45
N TRP A 133 -6.65 5.85 12.79
CA TRP A 133 -5.54 4.91 12.65
C TRP A 133 -4.29 5.51 11.99
N VAL A 134 -4.45 6.56 11.18
CA VAL A 134 -3.35 7.27 10.52
C VAL A 134 -2.31 7.75 11.52
N ILE A 135 -2.75 8.24 12.69
CA ILE A 135 -1.86 8.83 13.70
C ILE A 135 -0.88 7.76 14.26
N PRO A 136 -1.34 6.62 14.82
CA PRO A 136 -0.43 5.59 15.30
C PRO A 136 0.45 5.03 14.17
N TYR A 137 -0.08 4.88 12.95
CA TYR A 137 0.71 4.41 11.82
C TYR A 137 1.78 5.42 11.38
N ALA A 138 1.49 6.72 11.39
CA ALA A 138 2.47 7.76 11.10
C ALA A 138 3.60 7.77 12.14
N VAL A 139 3.27 7.61 13.43
CA VAL A 139 4.26 7.51 14.51
C VAL A 139 5.13 6.26 14.35
N LEU A 140 4.52 5.11 14.07
CA LEU A 140 5.24 3.86 13.79
C LEU A 140 6.15 4.00 12.57
N MET A 141 5.64 4.58 11.47
CA MET A 141 6.39 4.82 10.25
C MET A 141 7.58 5.73 10.48
N LEU A 142 7.44 6.81 11.26
CA LEU A 142 8.55 7.69 11.65
C LEU A 142 9.60 6.93 12.46
N GLY A 143 9.18 6.14 13.45
CA GLY A 143 10.09 5.32 14.26
C GLY A 143 10.88 4.30 13.42
N VAL A 144 10.18 3.59 12.53
CA VAL A 144 10.76 2.66 11.55
C VAL A 144 11.73 3.40 10.62
N GLY A 145 11.33 4.53 10.06
CA GLY A 145 12.16 5.36 9.18
C GLY A 145 13.45 5.81 9.86
N LEU A 146 13.38 6.31 11.09
CA LEU A 146 14.54 6.71 11.88
C LEU A 146 15.46 5.52 12.20
N TYR A 147 14.90 4.36 12.54
CA TYR A 147 15.66 3.13 12.78
C TYR A 147 16.43 2.68 11.53
N PHE A 148 15.82 2.77 10.35
CA PHE A 148 16.44 2.37 9.08
C PHE A 148 17.28 3.47 8.42
N LEU A 149 17.23 4.72 8.88
CA LEU A 149 17.97 5.84 8.28
C LEU A 149 19.49 5.58 8.15
N PRO A 150 20.21 5.08 9.18
CA PRO A 150 21.64 4.80 9.07
C PRO A 150 21.96 3.68 8.08
N PHE A 151 21.00 2.77 7.83
CA PHE A 151 21.12 1.70 6.86
C PHE A 151 20.85 2.22 5.44
N TYR A 152 19.78 3.00 5.27
CA TYR A 152 19.40 3.64 4.01
C TYR A 152 20.52 4.55 3.47
N LEU A 153 21.16 5.35 4.32
CA LEU A 153 22.25 6.24 3.93
C LEU A 153 23.52 5.50 3.45
N ARG A 154 23.68 4.22 3.79
CA ARG A 154 24.80 3.37 3.35
C ARG A 154 24.55 2.67 2.01
N LEU A 155 23.31 2.64 1.54
CA LEU A 155 22.97 2.03 0.27
C LEU A 155 23.63 2.81 -0.88
N GLN A 156 23.98 2.09 -1.95
CA GLN A 156 24.41 2.72 -3.19
C GLN A 156 23.34 3.70 -3.70
N LYS A 157 23.77 4.82 -4.29
CA LYS A 157 22.86 5.91 -4.73
C LYS A 157 21.68 5.42 -5.56
N ALA A 158 21.91 4.47 -6.47
CA ALA A 158 20.86 3.90 -7.33
C ALA A 158 19.81 3.10 -6.53
N THR A 159 20.24 2.24 -5.60
CA THR A 159 19.33 1.48 -4.73
C THR A 159 18.54 2.42 -3.83
N ARG A 160 19.23 3.41 -3.25
CA ARG A 160 18.63 4.43 -2.40
C ARG A 160 17.50 5.16 -3.12
N LEU A 161 17.75 5.66 -4.33
CA LEU A 161 16.74 6.35 -5.15
C LEU A 161 15.54 5.47 -5.48
N ARG A 162 15.76 4.19 -5.82
CA ARG A 162 14.66 3.25 -6.10
C ARG A 162 13.77 3.03 -4.87
N PHE A 163 14.37 2.88 -3.68
CA PHE A 163 13.61 2.80 -2.43
C PHE A 163 12.86 4.11 -2.14
N THR A 164 13.47 5.27 -2.38
CA THR A 164 12.79 6.57 -2.20
C THR A 164 11.58 6.68 -3.11
N VAL A 165 11.74 6.40 -4.40
CA VAL A 165 10.65 6.51 -5.38
C VAL A 165 9.55 5.50 -5.06
N ALA A 166 9.89 4.24 -4.77
CA ALA A 166 8.91 3.24 -4.39
C ALA A 166 8.16 3.61 -3.11
N GLY A 167 8.87 4.11 -2.09
CA GLY A 167 8.25 4.55 -0.85
C GLY A 167 7.36 5.78 -1.02
N LEU A 168 7.78 6.74 -1.85
CA LEU A 168 6.95 7.90 -2.17
C LEU A 168 5.67 7.49 -2.89
N VAL A 169 5.76 6.62 -3.90
CA VAL A 169 4.59 6.10 -4.63
C VAL A 169 3.63 5.36 -3.68
N TYR A 170 4.16 4.48 -2.82
CA TYR A 170 3.33 3.72 -1.87
C TYR A 170 2.65 4.62 -0.84
N VAL A 171 3.39 5.56 -0.22
CA VAL A 171 2.82 6.48 0.78
C VAL A 171 1.87 7.47 0.12
N SER A 172 2.13 7.93 -1.11
CA SER A 172 1.20 8.79 -1.81
C SER A 172 -0.08 8.06 -2.21
N ALA A 173 -0.03 6.78 -2.55
CA ALA A 173 -1.24 5.99 -2.78
C ALA A 173 -2.07 5.87 -1.48
N ALA A 174 -1.42 5.58 -0.35
CA ALA A 174 -2.10 5.42 0.95
C ALA A 174 -2.64 6.72 1.57
N PHE A 175 -2.19 7.90 1.13
CA PHE A 175 -2.52 9.20 1.77
C PHE A 175 -2.91 10.33 0.82
N GLY A 176 -2.50 10.26 -0.44
CA GLY A 176 -2.38 11.41 -1.32
C GLY A 176 -3.73 11.93 -1.81
N LEU A 177 -4.63 11.04 -2.18
CA LEU A 177 -5.90 11.45 -2.76
C LEU A 177 -6.94 11.83 -1.71
N GLU A 178 -6.92 11.33 -0.48
CA GLU A 178 -7.83 11.80 0.58
C GLU A 178 -7.70 13.30 0.88
N ILE A 179 -6.48 13.84 0.78
CA ILE A 179 -6.21 15.27 0.99
C ILE A 179 -6.73 16.07 -0.21
N ILE A 180 -6.59 15.52 -1.42
CA ILE A 180 -7.07 16.18 -2.65
C ILE A 180 -8.60 16.11 -2.72
N SER A 181 -9.20 14.97 -2.37
CA SER A 181 -10.64 14.76 -2.33
C SER A 181 -11.28 15.69 -1.32
N SER A 182 -10.78 15.79 -0.09
CA SER A 182 -11.30 16.74 0.91
C SER A 182 -11.27 18.22 0.47
N VAL A 183 -10.34 18.61 -0.40
CA VAL A 183 -10.24 19.98 -0.95
C VAL A 183 -11.20 20.21 -2.13
N VAL A 184 -11.41 19.20 -2.98
CA VAL A 184 -12.24 19.31 -4.20
C VAL A 184 -13.72 19.01 -3.94
N ALA A 185 -13.99 18.12 -3.00
CA ALA A 185 -15.28 17.77 -2.40
C ALA A 185 -16.19 18.98 -2.11
N GLY A 186 -15.63 20.09 -1.66
CA GLY A 186 -16.40 21.28 -1.29
C GLY A 186 -17.09 22.02 -2.45
N LYS A 187 -16.88 21.64 -3.73
CA LYS A 187 -17.24 22.50 -4.87
C LYS A 187 -18.18 21.90 -5.93
N VAL A 188 -18.24 20.57 -6.16
CA VAL A 188 -19.10 19.98 -7.21
C VAL A 188 -19.48 18.51 -6.89
N ASN A 189 -20.77 18.12 -6.94
CA ASN A 189 -21.17 16.72 -6.71
C ASN A 189 -20.67 15.72 -7.76
N LEU A 190 -20.46 16.17 -9.01
CA LEU A 190 -19.85 15.37 -10.09
C LEU A 190 -18.36 15.09 -9.89
N SER A 191 -17.63 15.89 -9.07
CA SER A 191 -16.22 15.62 -8.82
C SER A 191 -16.01 14.46 -7.84
N TYR A 192 -16.93 14.22 -6.90
CA TYR A 192 -16.77 13.11 -5.93
C TYR A 192 -16.70 11.75 -6.60
N MET A 193 -17.60 11.44 -7.55
CA MET A 193 -17.58 10.15 -8.25
C MET A 193 -16.29 9.95 -9.05
N ALA A 194 -15.81 11.00 -9.73
CA ALA A 194 -14.57 10.93 -10.48
C ALA A 194 -13.37 10.75 -9.52
N ILE A 195 -13.35 11.49 -8.42
CA ILE A 195 -12.31 11.40 -7.40
C ILE A 195 -12.28 10.03 -6.75
N ASP A 196 -13.43 9.46 -6.40
CA ASP A 196 -13.58 8.14 -5.78
C ASP A 196 -13.09 7.02 -6.74
N MET A 197 -13.37 7.16 -8.05
CA MET A 197 -12.82 6.25 -9.06
C MET A 197 -11.31 6.43 -9.29
N PHE A 198 -10.77 7.63 -9.08
CA PHE A 198 -9.32 7.89 -9.16
C PHE A 198 -8.60 7.40 -7.89
N GLU A 199 -9.19 7.59 -6.72
CA GLU A 199 -8.74 7.06 -5.41
C GLU A 199 -8.50 5.57 -5.53
N GLY A 200 -9.53 4.83 -5.91
CA GLY A 200 -9.41 3.38 -6.08
C GLY A 200 -8.32 2.94 -7.07
N VAL A 201 -8.12 3.64 -8.19
CA VAL A 201 -7.08 3.25 -9.16
C VAL A 201 -5.66 3.37 -8.59
N GLU A 202 -5.43 4.27 -7.63
CA GLU A 202 -4.13 4.39 -6.96
C GLU A 202 -3.87 3.27 -5.94
N GLU A 203 -4.91 2.57 -5.47
CA GLU A 203 -4.78 1.49 -4.49
C GLU A 203 -4.23 0.18 -5.08
N VAL A 204 -4.07 0.07 -6.41
CA VAL A 204 -3.63 -1.15 -7.12
C VAL A 204 -2.27 -0.99 -7.80
#